data_AF-B8BCU9-F1
#
_entry.id   AF-B8BCU9-F1
#
_cell.length_a   1.000
_cell.length_b   1.000
_cell.length_c   1.000
_cell.angle_alpha   90.00
_cell.angle_beta   90.00
_cell.angle_gamma   90.00
#
_symmetry.space_group_name_H-M   'P 1'
#
loop_
_entity.id
_entity.type
_entity.pdbx_description
1 polymer ?
#
loop_
_entity_poly.entity_id
_entity_poly.type
_entity_poly.pdbx_seq_one_letter_code
_entity_poly.pdbx_strand_id
1 'polypeptide(L)'
;MERAVRELWAESRDLLGLHSPDDAAAADAAMPRAEMPPTPLAFLRDHVSPGRPLLVSSAATSHWPAASLWPTDSYLTDALRSTAVSLHLTPDGRADALAPHPRPSHPGAKCFASAHVRQVDFPTAVRLIRSSDPASGLVAYAQQQDDCLRGEYAAVAGDVDAHVPWASRRARLPPRGHEAELRLKLELEEPERIVPWSSVDPYPPSPEEAAAQASSFPLYFEGPRPIRCTVRAGEMLYLPSMWFHHVSQSPGPNGLTIAVNYWYDMQFDIKYAYFNFLRSLEIDGSSPKKTDALEDDLEETND
;
A
#
# COMPACT_ATOMS: atom_id res chain seq x y z
N MET A 1 2.67 -30.36 6.61
CA MET A 1 2.58 -28.89 6.78
C MET A 1 1.94 -28.22 5.57
N GLU A 2 2.43 -28.45 4.35
CA GLU A 2 1.84 -27.87 3.12
C GLU A 2 0.33 -28.14 2.97
N ARG A 3 -0.13 -29.35 3.30
CA ARG A 3 -1.56 -29.68 3.30
C ARG A 3 -2.38 -28.81 4.26
N ALA A 4 -1.92 -28.64 5.51
CA ALA A 4 -2.61 -27.84 6.51
C ALA A 4 -2.65 -26.35 6.13
N VAL A 5 -1.56 -25.84 5.54
CA VAL A 5 -1.51 -24.48 5.00
C VAL A 5 -2.51 -24.31 3.86
N ARG A 6 -2.59 -25.28 2.94
CA ARG A 6 -3.56 -25.27 1.83
C ARG A 6 -5.01 -25.39 2.32
N GLU A 7 -5.28 -26.21 3.32
CA GLU A 7 -6.60 -26.33 3.97
C GLU A 7 -6.99 -25.02 4.66
N LEU A 8 -6.09 -24.41 5.45
CA LEU A 8 -6.31 -23.12 6.09
C LEU A 8 -6.60 -22.00 5.08
N TRP A 9 -5.88 -21.98 3.95
CA TRP A 9 -6.16 -21.04 2.87
C TRP A 9 -7.56 -21.23 2.27
N ALA A 10 -7.94 -22.47 1.98
CA ALA A 10 -9.25 -22.78 1.42
C ALA A 10 -10.38 -22.35 2.38
N GLU A 11 -10.26 -22.72 3.66
CA GLU A 11 -11.23 -22.36 4.70
C GLU A 11 -11.33 -20.84 4.90
N SER A 12 -10.19 -20.15 4.96
CA SER A 12 -10.17 -18.68 5.11
C SER A 12 -10.87 -17.98 3.94
N ARG A 13 -10.67 -18.47 2.72
CA ARG A 13 -11.32 -17.90 1.52
C ARG A 13 -12.81 -18.19 1.49
N ASP A 14 -13.22 -19.39 1.86
CA ASP A 14 -14.63 -19.77 1.95
C ASP A 14 -15.38 -18.92 2.98
N LEU A 15 -14.79 -18.75 4.17
CA LEU A 15 -15.33 -17.88 5.23
C LEU A 15 -15.50 -16.43 4.77
N LEU A 16 -14.59 -15.93 3.93
CA LEU A 16 -14.68 -14.58 3.37
C LEU A 16 -15.61 -14.49 2.15
N GLY A 17 -16.15 -15.60 1.65
CA GLY A 17 -16.93 -15.65 0.41
C GLY A 17 -16.11 -15.31 -0.84
N LEU A 18 -14.79 -15.51 -0.78
CA LEU A 18 -13.82 -15.14 -1.81
C LEU A 18 -13.38 -16.40 -2.56
N HIS A 19 -14.34 -17.07 -3.20
CA HIS A 19 -14.06 -18.30 -3.94
C HIS A 19 -12.94 -18.07 -4.97
N SER A 20 -12.04 -19.05 -5.09
CA SER A 20 -10.97 -18.98 -6.07
C SER A 20 -11.59 -19.22 -7.44
N PRO A 21 -11.47 -18.26 -8.38
CA PRO A 21 -11.95 -18.49 -9.72
C PRO A 21 -10.92 -19.33 -10.47
N ASP A 22 -11.38 -20.42 -11.08
CA ASP A 22 -10.54 -21.24 -11.98
C ASP A 22 -10.05 -20.41 -13.19
N ASP A 23 -10.79 -19.35 -13.54
CA ASP A 23 -10.52 -18.45 -14.67
C ASP A 23 -10.13 -17.02 -14.26
N ALA A 24 -9.20 -16.41 -15.00
CA ALA A 24 -8.77 -15.03 -14.78
C ALA A 24 -9.91 -14.00 -14.89
N ALA A 25 -10.93 -14.27 -15.71
CA ALA A 25 -12.11 -13.40 -15.84
C ALA A 25 -13.02 -13.43 -14.60
N ALA A 26 -13.02 -14.52 -13.85
CA ALA A 26 -13.80 -14.64 -12.62
C ALA A 26 -13.06 -14.08 -11.38
N ALA A 27 -11.77 -13.72 -11.51
CA ALA A 27 -11.00 -13.03 -10.45
C ALA A 27 -11.52 -11.62 -10.14
N ASP A 28 -11.93 -10.87 -11.17
CA ASP A 28 -12.61 -9.58 -10.98
C ASP A 28 -14.01 -9.75 -10.37
N ALA A 29 -14.66 -10.90 -10.61
CA ALA A 29 -15.97 -11.23 -10.03
C ALA A 29 -15.89 -11.63 -8.55
N ALA A 30 -14.68 -11.92 -8.02
CA ALA A 30 -14.48 -12.26 -6.62
C ALA A 30 -14.53 -11.03 -5.69
N MET A 31 -14.49 -9.80 -6.22
CA MET A 31 -14.59 -8.60 -5.40
C MET A 31 -16.05 -8.21 -5.14
N PRO A 32 -16.52 -8.21 -3.87
CA PRO A 32 -17.87 -7.73 -3.56
C PRO A 32 -18.03 -6.28 -4.01
N ARG A 33 -19.13 -6.01 -4.73
CA ARG A 33 -19.47 -4.67 -5.23
C ARG A 33 -20.79 -4.18 -4.66
N ALA A 34 -20.89 -2.88 -4.42
CA ALA A 34 -22.15 -2.22 -4.08
C ALA A 34 -22.39 -1.01 -4.98
N GLU A 35 -23.59 -0.89 -5.53
CA GLU A 35 -23.99 0.26 -6.34
C GLU A 35 -24.15 1.54 -5.50
N MET A 36 -24.54 1.42 -4.24
CA MET A 36 -24.75 2.54 -3.33
C MET A 36 -23.95 2.36 -2.05
N PRO A 37 -23.55 3.46 -1.37
CA PRO A 37 -22.95 3.38 -0.05
C PRO A 37 -23.80 2.57 0.94
N PRO A 38 -23.21 1.61 1.69
CA PRO A 38 -23.94 0.86 2.69
C PRO A 38 -24.35 1.76 3.86
N THR A 39 -25.36 1.32 4.63
CA THR A 39 -25.59 1.93 5.95
C THR A 39 -24.43 1.56 6.89
N PRO A 40 -24.12 2.38 7.93
CA PRO A 40 -23.05 2.05 8.88
C PRO A 40 -23.20 0.65 9.51
N LEU A 41 -24.43 0.21 9.80
CA LEU A 41 -24.69 -1.11 10.36
C LEU A 41 -24.43 -2.23 9.35
N ALA A 42 -24.88 -2.06 8.10
CA ALA A 42 -24.60 -3.04 7.04
C ALA A 42 -23.10 -3.13 6.75
N PHE A 43 -22.41 -1.98 6.68
CA PHE A 43 -20.97 -1.93 6.50
C PHE A 43 -20.22 -2.66 7.62
N LEU A 44 -20.59 -2.40 8.87
CA LEU A 44 -20.01 -3.07 10.02
C LEU A 44 -20.25 -4.59 9.96
N ARG A 45 -21.51 -5.01 9.78
CA ARG A 45 -21.93 -6.42 9.80
C ARG A 45 -21.34 -7.24 8.65
N ASP A 46 -21.39 -6.70 7.44
CA ASP A 46 -21.16 -7.48 6.21
C ASP A 46 -19.71 -7.36 5.70
N HIS A 47 -18.97 -6.33 6.13
CA HIS A 47 -17.62 -6.04 5.64
C HIS A 47 -16.58 -5.92 6.75
N VAL A 48 -16.77 -5.01 7.73
CA VAL A 48 -15.75 -4.75 8.76
C VAL A 48 -15.59 -5.94 9.72
N SER A 49 -16.68 -6.44 10.29
CA SER A 49 -16.68 -7.57 11.22
C SER A 49 -16.07 -8.85 10.62
N PRO A 50 -16.48 -9.29 9.41
CA PRO A 50 -15.89 -10.47 8.78
C PRO A 50 -14.56 -10.20 8.07
N GLY A 51 -14.09 -8.95 7.97
CA GLY A 51 -12.86 -8.60 7.27
C GLY A 51 -12.96 -8.79 5.75
N ARG A 52 -14.13 -8.51 5.16
CA ARG A 52 -14.41 -8.65 3.73
C ARG A 52 -14.28 -7.30 3.01
N PRO A 53 -13.50 -7.22 1.91
CA PRO A 53 -13.36 -5.99 1.13
C PRO A 53 -14.68 -5.64 0.44
N LEU A 54 -14.80 -4.37 0.03
CA LEU A 54 -15.95 -3.86 -0.69
C LEU A 54 -15.52 -2.79 -1.69
N LEU A 55 -15.96 -2.91 -2.93
CA LEU A 55 -15.84 -1.85 -3.92
C LEU A 55 -17.21 -1.18 -4.13
N VAL A 56 -17.31 0.09 -3.72
CA VAL A 56 -18.51 0.90 -3.92
C VAL A 56 -18.38 1.68 -5.22
N SER A 57 -19.46 1.75 -5.99
CA SER A 57 -19.51 2.49 -7.26
C SER A 57 -19.21 3.99 -7.07
N SER A 58 -19.18 4.73 -8.19
CA SER A 58 -19.04 6.18 -8.20
C SER A 58 -20.13 6.94 -7.43
N ALA A 59 -21.25 6.29 -7.08
CA ALA A 59 -22.24 6.87 -6.17
C ALA A 59 -21.64 7.30 -4.83
N ALA A 60 -20.56 6.64 -4.36
CA ALA A 60 -19.88 6.96 -3.10
C ALA A 60 -19.24 8.35 -3.05
N THR A 61 -18.88 8.91 -4.20
CA THR A 61 -18.17 10.20 -4.30
C THR A 61 -18.86 11.18 -5.25
N SER A 62 -20.07 10.84 -5.73
CA SER A 62 -20.82 11.64 -6.70
C SER A 62 -21.10 13.08 -6.25
N HIS A 63 -21.13 13.33 -4.94
CA HIS A 63 -21.30 14.65 -4.34
C HIS A 63 -20.00 15.42 -4.13
N TRP A 64 -18.82 14.82 -4.36
CA TRP A 64 -17.53 15.48 -4.19
C TRP A 64 -17.23 16.41 -5.37
N PRO A 65 -16.95 17.70 -5.14
CA PRO A 65 -16.45 18.59 -6.17
C PRO A 65 -15.22 18.02 -6.92
N ALA A 66 -14.35 17.30 -6.21
CA ALA A 66 -13.14 16.67 -6.75
C ALA A 66 -13.39 15.81 -7.99
N ALA A 67 -14.53 15.10 -8.06
CA ALA A 67 -14.86 14.23 -9.19
C ALA A 67 -14.94 14.99 -10.53
N SER A 68 -15.24 16.30 -10.47
CA SER A 68 -15.30 17.19 -11.64
C SER A 68 -14.11 18.15 -11.74
N LEU A 69 -13.59 18.62 -10.61
CA LEU A 69 -12.54 19.64 -10.57
C LEU A 69 -11.15 19.04 -10.83
N TRP A 70 -10.80 17.94 -10.16
CA TRP A 70 -9.43 17.40 -10.17
C TRP A 70 -9.00 16.80 -11.52
N PRO A 71 -9.90 16.25 -12.36
CA PRO A 71 -9.54 15.88 -13.73
C PRO A 71 -9.16 17.08 -14.62
N THR A 72 -9.57 18.31 -14.25
CA THR A 72 -9.25 19.52 -15.01
C THR A 72 -7.76 19.83 -14.93
N ASP A 73 -7.09 19.91 -16.07
CA ASP A 73 -5.63 19.97 -16.16
C ASP A 73 -4.98 21.09 -15.32
N SER A 74 -5.62 22.27 -15.26
CA SER A 74 -5.07 23.41 -14.54
C SER A 74 -5.53 23.50 -13.07
N TYR A 75 -6.67 22.89 -12.69
CA TYR A 75 -7.31 23.19 -11.41
C TYR A 75 -6.40 22.95 -10.21
N LEU A 76 -5.83 21.75 -10.10
CA LEU A 76 -4.93 21.42 -8.99
C LEU A 76 -3.67 22.28 -9.03
N THR A 77 -3.10 22.48 -10.22
CA THR A 77 -1.91 23.32 -10.42
C THR A 77 -2.16 24.76 -9.98
N ASP A 78 -3.32 25.33 -10.29
CA ASP A 78 -3.71 26.70 -9.96
C ASP A 78 -4.04 26.87 -8.47
N ALA A 79 -4.77 25.89 -7.91
CA ALA A 79 -5.20 25.88 -6.51
C ALA A 79 -4.01 25.67 -5.54
N LEU A 80 -3.04 24.85 -5.93
CA LEU A 80 -1.86 24.50 -5.13
C LEU A 80 -0.58 25.19 -5.60
N ARG A 81 -0.67 26.18 -6.50
CA ARG A 81 0.50 26.82 -7.15
C ARG A 81 1.58 27.35 -6.21
N SER A 82 1.19 27.71 -4.98
CA SER A 82 2.08 28.28 -3.97
C SER A 82 2.35 27.32 -2.82
N THR A 83 2.03 26.04 -2.99
CA THR A 83 2.18 25.02 -1.97
C THR A 83 3.39 24.14 -2.27
N ALA A 84 4.23 23.94 -1.25
CA ALA A 84 5.29 22.93 -1.29
C ALA A 84 4.71 21.57 -0.85
N VAL A 85 5.11 20.49 -1.54
CA VAL A 85 4.60 19.13 -1.32
C VAL A 85 5.72 18.11 -1.31
N SER A 86 5.56 17.05 -0.51
CA SER A 86 6.47 15.89 -0.45
C SER A 86 6.39 15.03 -1.71
N LEU A 87 7.23 15.35 -2.69
CA LEU A 87 7.53 14.50 -3.84
C LEU A 87 8.47 13.37 -3.45
N HIS A 88 8.07 12.15 -3.76
CA HIS A 88 8.87 10.95 -3.55
C HIS A 88 9.53 10.57 -4.87
N LEU A 89 10.80 10.23 -4.82
CA LEU A 89 11.60 9.90 -5.99
C LEU A 89 12.29 8.55 -5.79
N THR A 90 12.24 7.73 -6.83
CA THR A 90 12.87 6.40 -6.90
C THR A 90 13.48 6.19 -8.29
N PRO A 91 14.44 5.27 -8.44
CA PRO A 91 15.01 4.98 -9.76
C PRO A 91 14.02 4.23 -10.68
N ASP A 92 13.15 3.40 -10.12
CA ASP A 92 12.37 2.39 -10.85
C ASP A 92 10.86 2.39 -10.49
N GLY A 93 10.43 3.28 -9.61
CA GLY A 93 9.05 3.36 -9.13
C GLY A 93 8.77 2.51 -7.89
N ARG A 94 9.76 1.80 -7.33
CA ARG A 94 9.59 0.91 -6.18
C ARG A 94 10.17 1.56 -4.93
N ALA A 95 9.30 2.03 -4.02
CA ALA A 95 9.69 2.38 -2.65
C ALA A 95 9.17 1.37 -1.65
N ASP A 96 9.80 1.38 -0.48
CA ASP A 96 9.54 0.46 0.62
C ASP A 96 9.59 -0.98 0.12
N ALA A 97 10.65 -1.28 -0.62
CA ALA A 97 10.81 -2.52 -1.35
C ALA A 97 12.23 -3.08 -1.16
N LEU A 98 12.38 -4.39 -1.40
CA LEU A 98 13.70 -4.98 -1.43
C LEU A 98 14.46 -4.54 -2.69
N ALA A 99 15.64 -3.98 -2.48
CA ALA A 99 16.56 -3.54 -3.54
C ALA A 99 17.92 -4.24 -3.41
N PRO A 100 18.70 -4.35 -4.50
CA PRO A 100 20.08 -4.82 -4.43
C PRO A 100 20.90 -4.00 -3.43
N HIS A 101 21.72 -4.68 -2.62
CA HIS A 101 22.59 -4.00 -1.67
C HIS A 101 23.58 -3.08 -2.41
N PRO A 102 23.74 -1.80 -2.00
CA PRO A 102 24.50 -0.82 -2.76
C PRO A 102 26.03 -1.04 -2.72
N ARG A 103 26.54 -1.83 -1.76
CA ARG A 103 27.97 -2.16 -1.67
C ARG A 103 28.33 -3.38 -2.53
N PRO A 104 29.28 -3.26 -3.47
CA PRO A 104 29.73 -4.38 -4.32
C PRO A 104 30.35 -5.56 -3.55
N SER A 105 30.76 -5.34 -2.31
CA SER A 105 31.36 -6.36 -1.43
C SER A 105 30.36 -7.43 -0.95
N HIS A 106 29.05 -7.24 -1.18
CA HIS A 106 28.00 -8.19 -0.81
C HIS A 106 27.13 -8.56 -2.02
N PRO A 107 27.70 -9.24 -3.04
CA PRO A 107 26.95 -9.63 -4.22
C PRO A 107 25.78 -10.57 -3.82
N GLY A 108 24.57 -10.22 -4.25
CA GLY A 108 23.35 -10.99 -3.95
C GLY A 108 22.65 -10.61 -2.65
N ALA A 109 23.24 -9.77 -1.79
CA ALA A 109 22.54 -9.23 -0.63
C ALA A 109 21.44 -8.24 -1.07
N LYS A 110 20.35 -8.18 -0.31
CA LYS A 110 19.26 -7.22 -0.50
C LYS A 110 19.19 -6.28 0.71
N CYS A 111 18.70 -5.07 0.49
CA CYS A 111 18.36 -4.11 1.53
C CYS A 111 16.91 -3.66 1.36
N PHE A 112 16.29 -3.18 2.43
CA PHE A 112 15.03 -2.46 2.35
C PHE A 112 15.32 -1.01 1.93
N ALA A 113 14.69 -0.56 0.85
CA ALA A 113 14.90 0.77 0.30
C ALA A 113 13.60 1.59 0.32
N SER A 114 13.63 2.75 0.96
CA SER A 114 12.57 3.75 0.92
C SER A 114 12.84 4.80 -0.18
N ALA A 115 11.81 5.59 -0.51
CA ALA A 115 11.96 6.68 -1.47
C ALA A 115 12.84 7.81 -0.92
N HIS A 116 13.51 8.53 -1.82
CA HIS A 116 14.02 9.85 -1.46
C HIS A 116 12.88 10.87 -1.47
N VAL A 117 12.78 11.69 -0.43
CA VAL A 117 11.66 12.62 -0.27
C VAL A 117 12.08 14.07 -0.41
N ARG A 118 11.23 14.83 -1.10
CA ARG A 118 11.51 16.15 -1.64
C ARG A 118 10.30 17.12 -1.60
N GLN A 119 10.33 18.17 -0.78
CA GLN A 119 9.47 19.37 -0.76
C GLN A 119 9.57 20.36 -1.96
N VAL A 120 9.10 19.97 -3.14
CA VAL A 120 9.04 20.88 -4.30
C VAL A 120 7.73 21.69 -4.34
N ASP A 121 7.70 22.78 -5.11
CA ASP A 121 6.43 23.42 -5.45
C ASP A 121 5.52 22.47 -6.24
N PHE A 122 4.20 22.54 -6.01
CA PHE A 122 3.24 21.64 -6.62
C PHE A 122 3.28 21.61 -8.16
N PRO A 123 3.40 22.75 -8.89
CA PRO A 123 3.59 22.72 -10.34
C PRO A 123 4.83 21.92 -10.79
N THR A 124 5.95 22.06 -10.08
CA THR A 124 7.15 21.25 -10.30
C THR A 124 6.90 19.77 -10.01
N ALA A 125 6.19 19.43 -8.93
CA ALA A 125 5.80 18.05 -8.61
C ALA A 125 5.03 17.41 -9.77
N VAL A 126 3.97 18.07 -10.26
CA VAL A 126 3.13 17.58 -11.37
C VAL A 126 3.97 17.35 -12.63
N ARG A 127 4.86 18.29 -12.97
CA ARG A 127 5.77 18.16 -14.11
C ARG A 127 6.65 16.91 -13.99
N LEU A 128 7.26 16.69 -12.83
CA LEU A 128 8.15 15.55 -12.58
C LEU A 128 7.39 14.22 -12.59
N ILE A 129 6.19 14.17 -12.01
CA ILE A 129 5.33 12.97 -12.04
C ILE A 129 4.99 12.62 -13.49
N ARG A 130 4.54 13.59 -14.29
CA ARG A 130 4.21 13.37 -15.71
C ARG A 130 5.41 12.95 -16.56
N SER A 131 6.61 13.37 -16.20
CA SER A 131 7.85 13.00 -16.90
C SER A 131 8.52 11.73 -16.36
N SER A 132 7.88 11.01 -15.44
CA SER A 132 8.46 9.80 -14.85
C SER A 132 8.68 8.72 -15.91
N ASP A 133 9.88 8.17 -15.91
CA ASP A 133 10.27 7.11 -16.83
C ASP A 133 11.31 6.21 -16.14
N PRO A 134 10.96 4.95 -15.81
CA PRO A 134 11.91 4.00 -15.24
C PRO A 134 13.17 3.82 -16.10
N ALA A 135 13.07 3.95 -17.42
CA ALA A 135 14.23 3.85 -18.32
C ALA A 135 15.21 5.02 -18.16
N SER A 136 14.72 6.18 -17.71
CA SER A 136 15.54 7.35 -17.36
C SER A 136 16.18 7.25 -15.98
N GLY A 137 15.81 6.24 -15.17
CA GLY A 137 16.27 6.08 -13.80
C GLY A 137 15.64 7.07 -12.81
N LEU A 138 14.46 7.61 -13.13
CA LEU A 138 13.72 8.51 -12.26
C LEU A 138 12.21 8.30 -12.42
N VAL A 139 11.58 7.93 -11.32
CA VAL A 139 10.13 7.83 -11.16
C VAL A 139 9.73 8.66 -9.95
N ALA A 140 8.82 9.60 -10.17
CA ALA A 140 8.33 10.54 -9.20
C ALA A 140 6.84 10.30 -8.92
N TYR A 141 6.44 10.39 -7.64
CA TYR A 141 5.05 10.30 -7.21
C TYR A 141 4.85 11.04 -5.90
N ALA A 142 3.61 11.45 -5.61
CA ALA A 142 3.24 12.10 -4.36
C ALA A 142 2.42 11.11 -3.51
N GLN A 143 3.07 10.49 -2.52
CA GLN A 143 2.44 9.47 -1.67
C GLN A 143 2.64 9.72 -0.18
N GLN A 144 3.00 10.95 0.22
CA GLN A 144 3.18 11.32 1.62
C GLN A 144 1.97 10.84 2.42
N GLN A 145 2.22 10.07 3.48
CA GLN A 145 1.18 9.62 4.38
C GLN A 145 0.98 10.62 5.52
N ASP A 146 0.31 10.20 6.57
CA ASP A 146 0.12 11.00 7.78
C ASP A 146 -0.69 12.29 7.52
N ASP A 147 -1.91 12.12 7.01
CA ASP A 147 -2.88 13.20 6.85
C ASP A 147 -2.43 14.36 5.95
N CYS A 148 -1.61 14.05 4.95
CA CYS A 148 -1.06 15.01 3.99
C CYS A 148 -2.15 15.88 3.32
N LEU A 149 -3.36 15.35 3.09
CA LEU A 149 -4.47 16.09 2.49
C LEU A 149 -4.82 17.35 3.29
N ARG A 150 -4.88 17.24 4.63
CA ARG A 150 -5.17 18.38 5.52
C ARG A 150 -3.92 19.20 5.84
N GLY A 151 -2.74 18.68 5.52
CA GLY A 151 -1.46 19.39 5.57
C GLY A 151 -1.15 20.07 4.24
N GLU A 152 -0.29 19.43 3.44
CA GLU A 152 0.27 19.99 2.20
C GLU A 152 -0.75 20.14 1.05
N TYR A 153 -1.96 19.58 1.15
CA TYR A 153 -3.02 19.79 0.13
C TYR A 153 -4.25 20.52 0.65
N ALA A 154 -4.13 21.27 1.76
CA ALA A 154 -5.26 21.89 2.45
C ALA A 154 -6.16 22.78 1.57
N ALA A 155 -5.59 23.41 0.52
CA ALA A 155 -6.34 24.27 -0.40
C ALA A 155 -7.42 23.53 -1.21
N VAL A 156 -7.27 22.21 -1.41
CA VAL A 156 -8.23 21.36 -2.13
C VAL A 156 -8.91 20.34 -1.23
N ALA A 157 -8.60 20.34 0.07
CA ALA A 157 -9.19 19.40 1.04
C ALA A 157 -10.71 19.56 1.19
N GLY A 158 -11.27 20.71 0.82
CA GLY A 158 -12.72 20.96 0.79
C GLY A 158 -13.45 20.32 -0.40
N ASP A 159 -12.72 19.79 -1.38
CA ASP A 159 -13.28 19.17 -2.58
C ASP A 159 -13.73 17.71 -2.35
N VAL A 160 -13.41 17.16 -1.18
CA VAL A 160 -13.79 15.82 -0.72
C VAL A 160 -14.31 15.88 0.70
N ASP A 161 -15.02 14.85 1.15
CA ASP A 161 -15.44 14.81 2.55
C ASP A 161 -14.23 14.65 3.49
N ALA A 162 -14.28 15.28 4.67
CA ALA A 162 -13.23 15.13 5.67
C ALA A 162 -13.16 13.72 6.31
N HIS A 163 -14.20 12.91 6.11
CA HIS A 163 -14.31 11.52 6.57
C HIS A 163 -15.41 10.83 5.77
N VAL A 164 -15.42 9.50 5.74
CA VAL A 164 -16.43 8.71 5.02
C VAL A 164 -17.61 8.46 5.97
N PRO A 165 -18.79 9.06 5.76
CA PRO A 165 -19.85 9.08 6.78
C PRO A 165 -20.38 7.70 7.17
N TRP A 166 -20.44 6.78 6.21
CA TRP A 166 -20.89 5.41 6.43
C TRP A 166 -19.83 4.50 7.07
N ALA A 167 -18.57 4.95 7.19
CA ALA A 167 -17.45 4.18 7.74
C ALA A 167 -16.89 4.74 9.07
N SER A 168 -17.24 5.96 9.47
CA SER A 168 -16.53 6.68 10.53
C SER A 168 -17.18 6.62 11.92
N ARG A 169 -16.32 6.57 12.96
CA ARG A 169 -16.53 7.16 14.29
C ARG A 169 -15.32 8.10 14.57
N ARG A 170 -15.55 9.41 14.80
CA ARG A 170 -14.55 10.53 14.72
C ARG A 170 -13.29 10.45 15.63
N ALA A 171 -12.08 10.79 15.11
CA ALA A 171 -10.98 11.58 15.75
C ALA A 171 -9.80 11.90 14.75
N ARG A 172 -8.86 12.84 15.05
CA ARG A 172 -8.02 13.64 14.10
C ARG A 172 -6.51 13.89 14.48
N LEU A 173 -5.62 14.06 13.46
CA LEU A 173 -4.48 15.04 13.21
C LEU A 173 -2.95 14.72 13.51
N PRO A 174 -1.93 15.42 12.89
CA PRO A 174 -0.77 14.82 12.16
C PRO A 174 0.65 15.58 12.23
N PRO A 175 1.56 15.75 11.19
CA PRO A 175 3.06 15.58 11.26
C PRO A 175 3.94 16.75 10.67
N ARG A 176 5.26 16.58 10.39
CA ARG A 176 6.19 17.49 9.59
C ARG A 176 7.47 16.81 9.00
N GLY A 177 8.06 17.37 7.92
CA GLY A 177 9.26 16.86 7.17
C GLY A 177 10.35 17.92 6.81
N HIS A 178 11.21 17.67 5.78
CA HIS A 178 11.90 18.62 4.83
C HIS A 178 13.09 17.96 4.02
N GLU A 179 13.60 18.65 2.98
CA GLU A 179 14.17 18.13 1.69
C GLU A 179 15.53 18.73 1.23
N ALA A 180 16.22 18.07 0.26
CA ALA A 180 17.04 18.70 -0.82
C ALA A 180 17.10 17.90 -2.16
N GLU A 181 17.58 18.54 -3.26
CA GLU A 181 17.63 18.09 -4.68
C GLU A 181 18.68 17.01 -5.04
N LEU A 182 18.35 16.01 -5.90
CA LEU A 182 19.18 14.80 -6.10
C LEU A 182 19.25 14.25 -7.55
N ARG A 183 20.44 13.71 -7.86
CA ARG A 183 20.58 12.41 -8.55
C ARG A 183 20.48 11.33 -7.47
N LEU A 184 19.60 10.37 -7.67
CA LEU A 184 19.34 9.35 -6.64
C LEU A 184 20.33 8.22 -6.74
N LYS A 185 20.92 7.90 -5.60
CA LYS A 185 21.67 6.68 -5.37
C LYS A 185 21.14 6.07 -4.09
N LEU A 186 20.99 4.76 -4.06
CA LEU A 186 20.69 4.04 -2.82
C LEU A 186 21.86 4.25 -1.85
N GLU A 187 21.54 4.76 -0.65
CA GLU A 187 22.46 4.93 0.46
C GLU A 187 21.93 4.16 1.67
N LEU A 188 22.84 3.69 2.52
CA LEU A 188 22.47 2.91 3.70
C LEU A 188 22.08 3.85 4.84
N GLU A 189 21.01 3.51 5.56
CA GLU A 189 20.63 4.14 6.82
C GLU A 189 21.70 3.83 7.89
N GLU A 190 22.10 4.84 8.67
CA GLU A 190 23.01 4.70 9.79
C GLU A 190 22.33 5.27 11.06
N PRO A 191 22.19 4.48 12.15
CA PRO A 191 22.63 3.08 12.29
C PRO A 191 21.77 2.10 11.49
N GLU A 192 22.35 0.95 11.15
CA GLU A 192 21.63 -0.14 10.48
C GLU A 192 20.42 -0.60 11.30
N ARG A 193 19.28 -0.76 10.61
CA ARG A 193 18.02 -1.22 11.20
C ARG A 193 17.49 -2.43 10.44
N ILE A 194 17.03 -3.43 11.18
CA ILE A 194 16.38 -4.61 10.62
C ILE A 194 14.88 -4.35 10.46
N VAL A 195 14.38 -4.50 9.24
CA VAL A 195 12.96 -4.33 8.90
C VAL A 195 12.40 -5.66 8.38
N PRO A 196 11.46 -6.31 9.11
CA PRO A 196 10.74 -7.46 8.58
C PRO A 196 9.92 -7.05 7.35
N TRP A 197 10.19 -7.66 6.20
CA TRP A 197 9.50 -7.34 4.95
C TRP A 197 9.17 -8.59 4.13
N SER A 198 8.11 -8.51 3.32
CA SER A 198 7.76 -9.58 2.39
C SER A 198 8.82 -9.71 1.31
N SER A 199 9.39 -10.90 1.17
CA SER A 199 10.45 -11.16 0.18
C SER A 199 9.94 -11.56 -1.20
N VAL A 200 8.66 -11.96 -1.29
CA VAL A 200 8.04 -12.36 -2.55
C VAL A 200 7.63 -11.14 -3.37
N ASP A 201 8.02 -11.11 -4.64
CA ASP A 201 7.49 -10.16 -5.61
C ASP A 201 6.24 -10.77 -6.27
N PRO A 202 5.03 -10.24 -6.04
CA PRO A 202 3.80 -10.76 -6.62
C PRO A 202 3.70 -10.52 -8.13
N TYR A 203 4.48 -9.58 -8.69
CA TYR A 203 4.49 -9.22 -10.11
C TYR A 203 5.92 -9.04 -10.64
N PRO A 204 6.68 -10.14 -10.77
CA PRO A 204 8.06 -10.08 -11.26
C PRO A 204 8.09 -9.51 -12.69
N PRO A 205 9.07 -8.64 -13.01
CA PRO A 205 9.10 -7.88 -14.26
C PRO A 205 9.47 -8.72 -15.49
N SER A 206 10.06 -9.90 -15.30
CA SER A 206 10.47 -10.80 -16.39
C SER A 206 10.05 -12.25 -16.12
N PRO A 207 9.85 -13.08 -17.17
CA PRO A 207 9.57 -14.50 -17.00
C PRO A 207 10.66 -15.27 -16.23
N GLU A 208 11.92 -14.86 -16.39
CA GLU A 208 13.07 -15.44 -15.68
C GLU A 208 12.98 -15.14 -14.17
N GLU A 209 12.71 -13.89 -13.80
CA GLU A 209 12.51 -13.52 -12.41
C GLU A 209 11.24 -14.16 -11.82
N ALA A 210 10.19 -14.32 -12.61
CA ALA A 210 9.00 -15.05 -12.20
C ALA A 210 9.31 -16.51 -11.87
N ALA A 211 10.10 -17.19 -12.69
CA ALA A 211 10.54 -18.55 -12.42
C ALA A 211 11.44 -18.63 -11.17
N ALA A 212 12.34 -17.66 -10.98
CA ALA A 212 13.20 -17.59 -9.78
C ALA A 212 12.38 -17.36 -8.49
N GLN A 213 11.38 -16.47 -8.55
CA GLN A 213 10.45 -16.21 -7.45
C GLN A 213 9.56 -17.43 -7.15
N ALA A 214 9.04 -18.10 -8.19
CA ALA A 214 8.27 -19.33 -8.02
C ALA A 214 9.08 -20.46 -7.40
N SER A 215 10.37 -20.59 -7.78
CA SER A 215 11.29 -21.55 -7.18
C SER A 215 11.62 -21.23 -5.72
N SER A 216 11.75 -19.94 -5.38
CA SER A 216 12.09 -19.49 -4.02
C SER A 216 10.89 -19.48 -3.07
N PHE A 217 9.68 -19.26 -3.59
CA PHE A 217 8.44 -19.11 -2.83
C PHE A 217 7.31 -19.99 -3.41
N PRO A 218 7.50 -21.31 -3.53
CA PRO A 218 6.56 -22.20 -4.20
C PRO A 218 5.16 -22.15 -3.56
N LEU A 219 5.08 -22.05 -2.23
CA LEU A 219 3.81 -21.91 -1.52
C LEU A 219 3.01 -20.67 -1.94
N TYR A 220 3.67 -19.57 -2.26
CA TYR A 220 2.98 -18.37 -2.74
C TYR A 220 2.42 -18.57 -4.15
N PHE A 221 3.26 -19.05 -5.09
CA PHE A 221 2.89 -19.16 -6.50
C PHE A 221 2.00 -20.37 -6.83
N GLU A 222 2.06 -21.44 -6.03
CA GLU A 222 1.16 -22.60 -6.09
C GLU A 222 -0.05 -22.45 -5.16
N GLY A 223 -0.13 -21.35 -4.42
CA GLY A 223 -1.23 -21.03 -3.52
C GLY A 223 -2.46 -20.47 -4.25
N PRO A 224 -3.49 -20.05 -3.50
CA PRO A 224 -4.66 -19.40 -4.09
C PRO A 224 -4.27 -18.13 -4.83
N ARG A 225 -4.93 -17.87 -5.96
CA ARG A 225 -4.66 -16.66 -6.72
C ARG A 225 -5.00 -15.41 -5.89
N PRO A 226 -4.18 -14.35 -5.98
CA PRO A 226 -4.50 -13.06 -5.39
C PRO A 226 -5.84 -12.53 -5.92
N ILE A 227 -6.58 -11.84 -5.07
CA ILE A 227 -7.77 -11.12 -5.49
C ILE A 227 -7.34 -9.85 -6.20
N ARG A 228 -7.91 -9.60 -7.38
CA ARG A 228 -7.60 -8.44 -8.21
C ARG A 228 -8.84 -7.57 -8.32
N CYS A 229 -8.65 -6.26 -8.22
CA CYS A 229 -9.68 -5.29 -8.51
C CYS A 229 -9.06 -4.04 -9.11
N THR A 230 -9.77 -3.41 -10.03
CA THR A 230 -9.46 -2.06 -10.52
C THR A 230 -10.44 -1.07 -9.91
N VAL A 231 -9.92 -0.08 -9.19
CA VAL A 231 -10.69 1.04 -8.67
C VAL A 231 -10.64 2.16 -9.70
N ARG A 232 -11.80 2.52 -10.26
CA ARG A 232 -11.93 3.57 -11.28
C ARG A 232 -12.27 4.91 -10.64
N ALA A 233 -12.20 5.98 -11.45
CA ALA A 233 -12.58 7.32 -11.04
C ALA A 233 -13.97 7.34 -10.39
N GLY A 234 -14.03 7.88 -9.18
CA GLY A 234 -15.23 7.98 -8.36
C GLY A 234 -15.53 6.74 -7.49
N GLU A 235 -15.01 5.56 -7.82
CA GLU A 235 -15.22 4.36 -7.00
C GLU A 235 -14.46 4.44 -5.68
N MET A 236 -14.96 3.74 -4.65
CA MET A 236 -14.33 3.68 -3.34
C MET A 236 -14.10 2.24 -2.91
N LEU A 237 -12.84 1.88 -2.67
CA LEU A 237 -12.45 0.58 -2.12
C LEU A 237 -12.35 0.66 -0.59
N TYR A 238 -13.14 -0.17 0.09
CA TYR A 238 -12.83 -0.58 1.45
C TYR A 238 -11.85 -1.75 1.42
N LEU A 239 -10.62 -1.48 1.86
CA LEU A 239 -9.59 -2.48 2.11
C LEU A 239 -9.54 -2.79 3.62
N PRO A 240 -9.86 -4.02 4.06
CA PRO A 240 -9.90 -4.34 5.48
C PRO A 240 -8.51 -4.34 6.13
N SER A 241 -8.46 -4.13 7.43
CA SER A 241 -7.21 -4.22 8.22
C SER A 241 -6.54 -5.59 8.07
N MET A 242 -5.21 -5.62 8.11
CA MET A 242 -4.37 -6.84 8.01
C MET A 242 -4.37 -7.52 6.62
N TRP A 243 -5.01 -6.93 5.61
CA TRP A 243 -4.93 -7.42 4.23
C TRP A 243 -3.60 -7.03 3.58
N PHE A 244 -2.85 -8.04 3.13
CA PHE A 244 -1.73 -7.83 2.22
C PHE A 244 -2.26 -7.33 0.88
N HIS A 245 -1.64 -6.28 0.36
CA HIS A 245 -2.05 -5.65 -0.89
C HIS A 245 -0.82 -5.17 -1.66
N HIS A 246 -0.95 -5.17 -2.99
CA HIS A 246 0.03 -4.62 -3.92
C HIS A 246 -0.73 -3.65 -4.83
N VAL A 247 -0.23 -2.42 -4.97
CA VAL A 247 -0.90 -1.37 -5.73
C VAL A 247 -0.10 -1.04 -6.98
N SER A 248 -0.81 -0.94 -8.10
CA SER A 248 -0.31 -0.32 -9.32
C SER A 248 -1.34 0.68 -9.82
N GLN A 249 -0.87 1.64 -10.63
CA GLN A 249 -1.72 2.69 -11.20
C GLN A 249 -1.36 2.95 -12.65
N SER A 250 -2.35 3.39 -13.41
CA SER A 250 -2.18 3.79 -14.81
C SER A 250 -2.59 5.26 -14.96
N PRO A 251 -1.79 6.11 -15.61
CA PRO A 251 -2.11 7.53 -15.73
C PRO A 251 -3.49 7.73 -16.38
N GLY A 252 -4.27 8.65 -15.81
CA GLY A 252 -5.53 9.10 -16.39
C GLY A 252 -5.31 9.98 -17.63
N PRO A 253 -6.40 10.54 -18.20
CA PRO A 253 -6.34 11.34 -19.44
C PRO A 253 -5.39 12.55 -19.36
N ASN A 254 -5.18 13.11 -18.17
CA ASN A 254 -4.29 14.24 -17.90
C ASN A 254 -2.88 13.80 -17.44
N GLY A 255 -2.51 12.54 -17.68
CA GLY A 255 -1.20 11.99 -17.30
C GLY A 255 -1.03 11.70 -15.81
N LEU A 256 -2.11 11.77 -15.01
CA LEU A 256 -2.06 11.59 -13.56
C LEU A 256 -3.08 10.55 -13.10
N THR A 257 -2.70 9.77 -12.08
CA THR A 257 -3.68 9.07 -11.22
C THR A 257 -3.79 9.86 -9.93
N ILE A 258 -4.99 10.19 -9.52
CA ILE A 258 -5.24 10.98 -8.29
C ILE A 258 -6.19 10.16 -7.42
N ALA A 259 -5.80 9.94 -6.17
CA ALA A 259 -6.58 9.17 -5.20
C ALA A 259 -6.48 9.81 -3.81
N VAL A 260 -7.54 9.65 -3.02
CA VAL A 260 -7.58 9.99 -1.60
C VAL A 260 -7.93 8.73 -0.83
N ASN A 261 -7.23 8.49 0.28
CA ASN A 261 -7.51 7.37 1.17
C ASN A 261 -7.78 7.88 2.60
N TYR A 262 -8.58 7.12 3.35
CA TYR A 262 -8.96 7.42 4.73
C TYR A 262 -8.55 6.25 5.60
N TRP A 263 -7.68 6.50 6.56
CA TRP A 263 -7.21 5.48 7.50
C TRP A 263 -8.00 5.60 8.79
N TYR A 264 -8.60 4.49 9.19
CA TYR A 264 -9.26 4.33 10.48
C TYR A 264 -8.50 3.27 11.26
N ASP A 265 -8.17 3.56 12.52
CA ASP A 265 -7.54 2.58 13.38
C ASP A 265 -8.40 1.32 13.46
N MET A 266 -7.75 0.17 13.28
CA MET A 266 -8.41 -1.11 13.44
C MET A 266 -8.82 -1.31 14.90
N GLN A 267 -9.87 -2.09 15.12
CA GLN A 267 -10.16 -2.59 16.46
C GLN A 267 -9.20 -3.75 16.76
N PHE A 268 -8.45 -3.64 17.85
CA PHE A 268 -7.55 -4.69 18.35
C PHE A 268 -8.36 -5.75 19.10
N ASP A 269 -9.18 -6.49 18.35
CA ASP A 269 -10.07 -7.52 18.86
C ASP A 269 -9.51 -8.94 18.67
N ILE A 270 -10.38 -9.95 18.80
CA ILE A 270 -10.00 -11.35 18.64
C ILE A 270 -9.34 -11.66 17.28
N LYS A 271 -9.66 -10.91 16.21
CA LYS A 271 -9.03 -11.09 14.90
C LYS A 271 -7.54 -10.75 14.95
N TYR A 272 -7.18 -9.68 15.66
CA TYR A 272 -5.79 -9.29 15.86
C TYR A 272 -5.03 -10.34 16.70
N ALA A 273 -5.68 -10.87 17.75
CA ALA A 273 -5.11 -11.95 18.55
C ALA A 273 -4.84 -13.22 17.71
N TYR A 274 -5.80 -13.65 16.89
CA TYR A 274 -5.61 -14.80 15.99
C TYR A 274 -4.55 -14.55 14.91
N PHE A 275 -4.49 -13.34 14.35
CA PHE A 275 -3.45 -12.98 13.38
C PHE A 275 -2.05 -13.11 13.99
N ASN A 276 -1.85 -12.59 15.21
CA ASN A 276 -0.58 -12.72 15.91
C ASN A 276 -0.27 -14.16 16.30
N PHE A 277 -1.27 -14.92 16.75
CA PHE A 277 -1.10 -16.35 17.00
C PHE A 277 -0.62 -17.08 15.73
N LEU A 278 -1.29 -16.89 14.59
CA LEU A 278 -0.89 -17.49 13.31
C LEU A 278 0.51 -17.05 12.87
N ARG A 279 0.89 -15.78 13.08
CA ARG A 279 2.24 -15.28 12.81
C ARG A 279 3.31 -15.89 13.72
N SER A 280 2.94 -16.25 14.95
CA SER A 280 3.85 -16.87 15.92
C SER A 280 4.04 -18.37 15.69
N LEU A 281 3.19 -19.00 14.87
CA LEU A 281 3.37 -20.40 14.51
C LEU A 281 4.61 -20.55 13.64
N GLU A 282 5.60 -21.26 14.15
CA GLU A 282 6.76 -21.65 13.37
C GLU A 282 6.31 -22.65 12.29
N ILE A 283 6.53 -22.28 11.02
CA ILE A 283 6.36 -23.18 9.89
C ILE A 283 7.67 -24.00 9.82
N ASP A 284 7.67 -25.18 10.44
CA ASP A 284 8.81 -26.12 10.53
C ASP A 284 9.46 -26.37 9.16
N GLY A 285 10.61 -25.72 8.90
CA GLY A 285 11.34 -25.81 7.62
C GLY A 285 11.93 -24.48 7.14
N SER A 286 11.53 -23.35 7.73
CA SER A 286 12.15 -22.04 7.51
C SER A 286 12.69 -21.46 8.82
N SER A 287 13.74 -22.05 9.37
CA SER A 287 14.52 -21.31 10.36
C SER A 287 15.35 -20.26 9.62
N PRO A 288 15.17 -18.95 9.86
CA PRO A 288 16.29 -18.04 9.65
C PRO A 288 17.42 -18.55 10.56
N LYS A 289 18.64 -18.66 10.02
CA LYS A 289 19.81 -18.84 10.88
C LYS A 289 19.75 -17.71 11.89
N LYS A 290 19.61 -18.02 13.19
CA LYS A 290 19.85 -17.05 14.26
C LYS A 290 21.23 -16.46 13.99
N THR A 291 21.28 -15.23 13.49
CA THR A 291 22.48 -14.42 13.62
C THR A 291 22.45 -13.92 15.04
N ASP A 292 23.40 -14.36 15.85
CA ASP A 292 23.65 -13.84 17.19
C ASP A 292 23.86 -12.32 17.05
N ALA A 293 22.81 -11.56 17.36
CA ALA A 293 22.87 -10.11 17.47
C ALA A 293 22.17 -9.74 18.78
N LEU A 294 23.01 -9.71 19.83
CA LEU A 294 22.88 -8.88 21.02
C LEU A 294 21.59 -9.08 21.83
N GLU A 295 21.57 -10.16 22.60
CA GLU A 295 21.05 -10.09 23.97
C GLU A 295 22.03 -9.22 24.76
N ASP A 296 21.74 -7.93 24.86
CA ASP A 296 22.21 -7.09 25.97
C ASP A 296 21.24 -5.92 26.13
N ASP A 297 21.04 -5.54 27.40
CA ASP A 297 20.26 -4.42 27.92
C ASP A 297 18.74 -4.57 28.05
N LEU A 298 18.31 -5.40 29.01
CA LEU A 298 17.27 -5.03 29.98
C LEU A 298 17.49 -5.77 31.32
N GLU A 299 18.59 -5.48 32.02
CA GLU A 299 18.60 -5.64 33.48
C GLU A 299 18.07 -4.36 34.12
N GLU A 300 16.84 -4.45 34.63
CA GLU A 300 16.29 -3.50 35.59
C GLU A 300 17.21 -3.41 36.81
N THR A 301 17.87 -2.27 37.00
CA THR A 301 18.46 -1.92 38.29
C THR A 301 17.33 -1.48 39.21
N ASN A 302 16.85 -2.40 40.02
CA ASN A 302 16.21 -2.09 41.29
C ASN A 302 17.30 -1.96 42.35
N ASP A 303 17.60 -0.73 42.75
CA ASP A 303 17.79 -0.27 44.14
C ASP A 303 18.13 1.24 44.20
#